data_AF-A8TZD2-F1
#
_entry.id   AF-A8TZD2-F1
#
_cell.length_a   1.000
_cell.length_b   1.000
_cell.length_c   1.000
_cell.angle_alpha   90.00
_cell.angle_beta   90.00
_cell.angle_gamma   90.00
#
_symmetry.space_group_name_H-M   'P 1'
#
loop_
_entity.id
_entity.type
_entity.pdbx_description
1 polymer ?
#
loop_
_entity_poly.entity_id
_entity_poly.type
_entity_poly.pdbx_seq_one_letter_code
_entity_poly.pdbx_strand_id
1 'polypeptide(L)'
;MPGRQLIVYDKRRSAIDQQQPYWFDAWGIDRNDPGQVVWRVEIRAGRDALTKLLAKKAIGRPCEAVEQHITPFLISAVEQIRYTQPTGHQANITRIPSHPLWHTVENALRDIPVMQAAALPEAKALGYLKERHLDMSLKLAFGNLINRLVLEGLTDADISDNFEHHARKRALDYLGTLDGERLDAKLQKARDRAEVFLTPS
;
A
#
# COMPACT_ATOMS: atom_id res chain seq x y z
N MET A 1 16.10 -9.50 -14.13
CA MET A 1 16.00 -8.70 -12.89
C MET A 1 14.81 -9.18 -12.06
N PRO A 2 14.98 -10.18 -11.18
CA PRO A 2 13.89 -10.60 -10.31
C PRO A 2 13.59 -9.50 -9.29
N GLY A 3 12.30 -9.15 -9.13
CA GLY A 3 11.82 -8.29 -8.05
C GLY A 3 11.98 -6.78 -8.26
N ARG A 4 12.10 -6.28 -9.50
CA ARG A 4 11.97 -4.84 -9.80
C ARG A 4 10.98 -4.65 -10.95
N GLN A 5 10.10 -3.67 -10.83
CA GLN A 5 9.12 -3.33 -11.87
C GLN A 5 9.16 -1.83 -12.14
N LEU A 6 9.08 -1.46 -13.41
CA LEU A 6 8.94 -0.07 -13.84
C LEU A 6 7.68 0.08 -14.67
N ILE A 7 6.90 1.12 -14.39
CA ILE A 7 5.62 1.40 -15.06
C ILE A 7 5.59 2.89 -15.43
N VAL A 8 5.21 3.19 -16.68
CA VAL A 8 5.00 4.56 -17.15
C VAL A 8 3.57 4.66 -17.67
N TYR A 9 2.79 5.63 -17.18
CA TYR A 9 1.40 5.81 -17.61
C TYR A 9 0.90 7.24 -17.42
N ASP A 10 -0.17 7.57 -18.14
CA ASP A 10 -0.92 8.81 -17.97
C ASP A 10 -1.69 8.75 -16.64
N LYS A 11 -1.16 9.45 -15.63
CA LYS A 11 -1.72 9.46 -14.30
C LYS A 11 -2.92 10.40 -14.18
N ARG A 12 -3.00 11.44 -15.02
CA ARG A 12 -4.19 12.29 -15.11
C ARG A 12 -5.39 11.45 -15.54
N ARG A 13 -5.28 10.73 -16.66
CA ARG A 13 -6.36 9.87 -17.15
C ARG A 13 -6.73 8.80 -16.12
N SER A 14 -5.74 8.15 -15.51
CA SER A 14 -5.96 7.20 -14.42
C SER A 14 -6.72 7.81 -13.23
N ALA A 15 -6.44 9.06 -12.85
CA ALA A 15 -7.14 9.71 -11.73
C ALA A 15 -8.61 10.03 -12.07
N ILE A 16 -8.90 10.39 -13.33
CA ILE A 16 -10.28 10.57 -13.83
C ILE A 16 -11.02 9.23 -13.80
N ASP A 17 -10.44 8.20 -14.43
CA ASP A 17 -11.05 6.87 -14.58
C ASP A 17 -11.33 6.20 -13.22
N GLN A 18 -10.46 6.42 -12.24
CA GLN A 18 -10.59 5.87 -10.88
C GLN A 18 -11.34 6.78 -9.91
N GLN A 19 -11.91 7.90 -10.38
CA GLN A 19 -12.65 8.86 -9.56
C GLN A 19 -11.84 9.33 -8.34
N GLN A 20 -10.57 9.72 -8.55
CA GLN A 20 -9.66 10.23 -7.52
C GLN A 20 -9.43 11.75 -7.68
N PRO A 21 -10.44 12.60 -7.43
CA PRO A 21 -10.36 14.04 -7.72
C PRO A 21 -9.34 14.78 -6.84
N TYR A 22 -9.04 14.27 -5.65
CA TYR A 22 -8.09 14.88 -4.71
C TYR A 22 -6.67 15.05 -5.28
N TRP A 23 -6.30 14.30 -6.32
CA TRP A 23 -5.00 14.48 -6.98
C TRP A 23 -4.89 15.80 -7.75
N PHE A 24 -5.99 16.29 -8.34
CA PHE A 24 -5.97 17.53 -9.10
C PHE A 24 -5.68 18.72 -8.18
N ASP A 25 -6.29 18.72 -7.00
CA ASP A 25 -6.01 19.70 -5.95
C ASP A 25 -4.54 19.61 -5.48
N ALA A 26 -4.03 18.39 -5.26
CA ALA A 26 -2.65 18.16 -4.83
C ALA A 26 -1.60 18.61 -5.85
N TRP A 27 -1.91 18.51 -7.15
CA TRP A 27 -1.04 18.98 -8.23
C TRP A 27 -1.24 20.46 -8.56
N GLY A 28 -2.32 21.08 -8.09
CA GLY A 28 -2.69 22.45 -8.44
C GLY A 28 -3.06 22.61 -9.91
N ILE A 29 -3.68 21.59 -10.51
CA ILE A 29 -4.04 21.56 -11.93
C ILE A 29 -5.57 21.53 -12.11
N ASP A 30 -6.09 22.12 -13.19
CA ASP A 30 -7.50 22.02 -13.55
C ASP A 30 -7.76 20.68 -14.23
N ARG A 31 -8.64 19.87 -13.63
CA ARG A 31 -9.06 18.58 -14.19
C ARG A 31 -9.65 18.70 -15.60
N ASN A 32 -10.28 19.83 -15.91
CA ASN A 32 -10.99 20.06 -17.17
C ASN A 32 -10.06 20.60 -18.27
N ASP A 33 -8.83 20.98 -17.94
CA ASP A 33 -7.84 21.42 -18.94
C ASP A 33 -7.16 20.19 -19.57
N PRO A 34 -7.40 19.91 -20.87
CA PRO A 34 -6.75 18.80 -21.55
C PRO A 34 -5.27 19.06 -21.86
N GLY A 35 -4.80 20.31 -21.79
CA GLY A 35 -3.40 20.68 -22.00
C GLY A 35 -2.49 20.31 -20.84
N GLN A 36 -3.05 20.08 -19.65
CA GLN A 36 -2.29 19.67 -18.46
C GLN A 36 -2.15 18.16 -18.44
N VAL A 37 -0.95 17.66 -18.71
CA VAL A 37 -0.63 16.22 -18.71
C VAL A 37 0.20 15.85 -17.49
N VAL A 38 -0.20 14.77 -16.81
CA VAL A 38 0.54 14.22 -15.67
C VAL A 38 0.94 12.80 -15.99
N TRP A 39 2.23 12.59 -16.22
CA TRP A 39 2.81 11.26 -16.39
C TRP A 39 3.37 10.78 -15.06
N ARG A 40 3.08 9.52 -14.69
CA ARG A 40 3.73 8.88 -13.54
C ARG A 40 4.71 7.83 -14.04
N VAL A 41 5.93 7.92 -13.51
CA VAL A 41 6.95 6.88 -13.61
C VAL A 41 7.04 6.21 -12.24
N GLU A 42 6.64 4.95 -12.19
CA GLU A 42 6.54 4.18 -10.95
C GLU A 42 7.60 3.09 -10.93
N ILE A 43 8.48 3.14 -9.92
CA ILE A 43 9.56 2.18 -9.71
C ILE A 43 9.22 1.39 -8.46
N ARG A 44 9.05 0.07 -8.60
CA ARG A 44 8.66 -0.82 -7.51
C ARG A 44 9.82 -1.72 -7.09
N ALA A 45 10.12 -1.70 -5.80
CA ALA A 45 10.94 -2.72 -5.14
C ALA A 45 10.05 -3.90 -4.73
N GLY A 46 10.24 -5.05 -5.38
CA GLY A 46 9.63 -6.31 -4.94
C GLY A 46 10.25 -6.81 -3.63
N ARG A 47 9.65 -7.87 -3.06
CA ARG A 47 10.06 -8.45 -1.76
C ARG A 47 11.56 -8.69 -1.66
N ASP A 48 12.18 -9.30 -2.66
CA ASP A 48 13.61 -9.63 -2.61
C ASP A 48 14.50 -8.39 -2.68
N ALA A 49 14.10 -7.38 -3.46
CA ALA A 49 14.81 -6.12 -3.54
C ALA A 49 14.73 -5.38 -2.20
N LEU A 50 13.53 -5.27 -1.63
CA LEU A 50 13.33 -4.65 -0.32
C LEU A 50 14.06 -5.43 0.79
N THR A 51 13.99 -6.77 0.76
CA THR A 51 14.72 -7.61 1.71
C THR A 51 16.21 -7.38 1.57
N LYS A 52 16.80 -7.35 0.37
CA LYS A 52 18.24 -7.07 0.19
C LYS A 52 18.64 -5.66 0.65
N LEU A 53 17.78 -4.66 0.41
CA LEU A 53 18.00 -3.28 0.89
C LEU A 53 18.01 -3.22 2.41
N LEU A 54 17.11 -3.96 3.07
CA LEU A 54 16.94 -3.93 4.52
C LEU A 54 17.73 -5.01 5.29
N ALA A 55 18.18 -6.08 4.62
CA ALA A 55 18.81 -7.25 5.25
C ALA A 55 20.19 -6.97 5.83
N LYS A 56 20.73 -5.75 5.70
CA LYS A 56 22.04 -5.43 6.28
C LYS A 56 22.02 -5.25 7.80
N LYS A 57 20.89 -5.20 8.49
CA LYS A 57 20.84 -5.32 9.97
C LYS A 57 19.56 -6.02 10.44
N ALA A 58 19.75 -7.05 11.24
CA ALA A 58 18.71 -7.84 11.92
C ALA A 58 18.08 -7.10 13.13
N ILE A 59 17.76 -5.81 13.00
CA ILE A 59 17.20 -5.02 14.11
C ILE A 59 16.15 -4.06 13.53
N GLY A 60 14.88 -4.44 13.62
CA GLY A 60 13.74 -3.62 13.21
C GLY A 60 13.71 -3.35 11.70
N ARG A 61 12.53 -3.06 11.16
CA ARG A 61 12.41 -2.42 9.84
C ARG A 61 12.02 -0.97 10.07
N PRO A 62 12.87 -0.13 10.68
CA PRO A 62 12.48 1.24 10.97
C PRO A 62 12.24 1.95 9.65
N CYS A 63 11.23 2.83 9.61
CA CYS A 63 10.93 3.65 8.43
C CYS A 63 12.19 4.39 7.93
N GLU A 64 13.07 4.77 8.85
CA GLU A 64 14.37 5.40 8.59
C GLU A 64 15.27 4.57 7.65
N ALA A 65 15.35 3.25 7.82
CA ALA A 65 16.19 2.41 6.97
C ALA A 65 15.68 2.35 5.53
N VAL A 66 14.35 2.41 5.34
CA VAL A 66 13.75 2.52 4.00
C VAL A 66 14.12 3.86 3.38
N GLU A 67 13.95 4.96 4.11
CA GLU A 67 14.21 6.31 3.60
C GLU A 67 15.69 6.56 3.28
N GLN A 68 16.62 6.02 4.07
CA GLN A 68 18.06 6.13 3.78
C GLN A 68 18.47 5.35 2.52
N HIS A 69 17.74 4.30 2.16
CA HIS A 69 18.08 3.41 1.05
C HIS A 69 17.21 3.58 -0.20
N ILE A 70 16.10 4.32 -0.11
CA ILE A 70 15.17 4.48 -1.23
C ILE A 70 15.80 5.27 -2.38
N THR A 71 16.44 6.41 -2.12
CA THR A 71 17.03 7.24 -3.19
C THR A 71 18.14 6.51 -3.95
N PRO A 72 19.14 5.88 -3.28
CA PRO A 72 20.13 5.06 -3.97
C PRO A 72 19.51 3.89 -4.77
N PHE A 73 18.45 3.27 -4.25
CA PHE A 73 17.73 2.23 -4.96
C PHE A 73 17.06 2.74 -6.25
N LEU A 74 16.37 3.89 -6.18
CA LEU A 74 15.69 4.50 -7.32
C LEU A 74 16.69 4.87 -8.42
N ILE A 75 17.81 5.50 -8.06
CA ILE A 75 18.89 5.85 -9.00
C ILE A 75 19.39 4.58 -9.69
N SER A 76 19.76 3.56 -8.91
CA SER A 76 20.27 2.30 -9.47
C SER A 76 19.24 1.59 -10.36
N ALA A 77 17.95 1.68 -10.04
CA ALA A 77 16.88 1.10 -10.84
C ALA A 77 16.72 1.82 -12.19
N VAL A 78 16.83 3.15 -12.22
CA VAL A 78 16.77 3.95 -13.45
C VAL A 78 18.02 3.78 -14.30
N GLU A 79 19.22 3.74 -13.72
CA GLU A 79 20.46 3.52 -14.49
C GLU A 79 20.50 2.17 -15.22
N GLN A 80 19.83 1.16 -14.67
CA GLN A 80 19.79 -0.17 -15.27
C GLN A 80 18.72 -0.32 -16.37
N ILE A 81 17.85 0.68 -16.55
CA ILE A 81 16.77 0.67 -17.54
C ILE A 81 16.99 1.81 -18.54
N ARG A 82 16.77 1.53 -19.82
CA ARG A 82 16.78 2.57 -20.86
C ARG A 82 15.41 2.65 -21.50
N TYR A 83 14.72 3.76 -21.31
CA TYR A 83 13.51 4.09 -22.06
C TYR A 83 13.91 4.85 -23.31
N THR A 84 13.86 4.20 -24.47
CA THR A 84 14.39 4.73 -25.73
C THR A 84 13.29 5.29 -26.63
N GLN A 85 13.67 6.22 -27.51
CA GLN A 85 12.78 6.77 -28.54
C GLN A 85 13.16 6.16 -29.90
N PRO A 86 12.34 5.25 -30.48
CA PRO A 86 12.64 4.65 -31.77
C PRO A 86 12.80 5.71 -32.85
N THR A 87 13.99 5.81 -33.41
CA THR A 87 14.24 6.55 -34.65
C THR A 87 14.14 5.53 -35.76
N GLY A 88 13.15 5.63 -36.65
CA GLY A 88 12.78 4.60 -37.64
C GLY A 88 13.89 4.09 -38.60
N HIS A 89 15.11 4.58 -38.46
CA HIS A 89 16.28 4.26 -39.28
C HIS A 89 17.38 3.48 -38.51
N GLN A 90 17.21 3.23 -37.19
CA GLN A 90 18.25 2.64 -36.33
C GLN A 90 17.78 1.27 -35.79
N ALA A 91 18.25 0.17 -36.39
CA ALA A 91 17.92 -1.18 -35.92
C ALA A 91 18.67 -1.56 -34.62
N ASN A 92 19.83 -0.94 -34.37
CA ASN A 92 20.63 -1.24 -33.17
C ASN A 92 20.13 -0.44 -31.96
N ILE A 93 19.43 -1.14 -31.05
CA ILE A 93 18.82 -0.60 -29.83
C ILE A 93 19.83 0.17 -28.96
N THR A 94 21.10 -0.27 -28.91
CA THR A 94 22.10 0.38 -28.04
C THR A 94 22.44 1.80 -28.49
N ARG A 95 22.28 2.09 -29.79
CA ARG A 95 22.53 3.40 -30.40
C ARG A 95 21.28 4.27 -30.50
N ILE A 96 20.12 3.78 -30.06
CA ILE A 96 18.89 4.59 -30.01
C ILE A 96 19.02 5.57 -28.83
N PRO A 97 18.74 6.87 -29.02
CA PRO A 97 18.76 7.84 -27.93
C PRO A 97 17.69 7.51 -26.88
N SER A 98 17.94 7.96 -25.64
CA SER A 98 16.94 7.90 -24.58
C SER A 98 15.79 8.87 -24.89
N HIS A 99 14.58 8.49 -24.49
CA HIS A 99 13.40 9.32 -24.65
C HIS A 99 13.49 10.56 -23.72
N PRO A 100 13.01 11.75 -24.12
CA PRO A 100 13.09 12.97 -23.30
C PRO A 100 12.53 12.81 -21.88
N LEU A 101 11.40 12.10 -21.73
CA LEU A 101 10.84 11.73 -20.43
C LEU A 101 11.86 11.06 -19.50
N TRP A 102 12.73 10.20 -20.06
CA TRP A 102 13.72 9.48 -19.28
C TRP A 102 14.80 10.42 -18.72
N HIS A 103 15.21 11.41 -19.51
CA HIS A 103 16.11 12.45 -19.02
C HIS A 103 15.48 13.29 -17.91
N THR A 104 14.18 13.59 -18.01
CA THR A 104 13.44 14.25 -16.93
C THR A 104 13.47 13.42 -15.64
N VAL A 105 13.27 12.10 -15.74
CA VAL A 105 13.33 11.19 -14.58
C VAL A 105 14.74 11.14 -13.99
N GLU A 106 15.77 10.96 -14.82
CA GLU A 106 17.17 10.92 -14.38
C GLU A 106 17.56 12.20 -13.65
N ASN A 107 17.17 13.37 -14.17
CA ASN A 107 17.43 14.64 -13.53
C ASN A 107 16.64 14.79 -12.22
N ALA A 108 15.34 14.48 -12.23
CA ALA A 108 14.52 14.56 -11.03
C ALA A 108 15.05 13.69 -9.90
N LEU A 109 15.57 12.49 -10.19
CA LEU A 109 16.17 11.61 -9.18
C LEU A 109 17.47 12.17 -8.57
N ARG A 110 18.26 12.94 -9.33
CA ARG A 110 19.45 13.62 -8.79
C ARG A 110 19.08 14.72 -7.81
N ASP A 111 17.92 15.35 -8.02
CA ASP A 111 17.42 16.44 -7.19
C ASP A 111 16.64 15.93 -5.96
N ILE A 112 16.38 14.61 -5.84
CA ILE A 112 15.74 14.06 -4.64
C ILE A 112 16.70 14.19 -3.46
N PRO A 113 16.32 14.95 -2.41
CA PRO A 113 17.16 15.06 -1.23
C PRO A 113 17.28 13.69 -0.55
N VAL A 114 18.47 13.38 -0.06
CA VAL A 114 18.63 12.23 0.85
C VAL A 114 17.89 12.58 2.14
N MET A 115 16.82 11.85 2.43
CA MET A 115 16.06 12.02 3.66
C MET A 115 16.93 11.57 4.84
N GLN A 116 17.22 12.49 5.76
CA GLN A 116 18.02 12.20 6.96
C GLN A 116 17.20 11.61 8.10
N ALA A 117 15.87 11.80 8.08
CA ALA A 117 14.95 11.31 9.10
C ALA A 117 13.58 11.03 8.48
N ALA A 118 12.84 10.12 9.13
CA ALA A 118 11.51 9.68 8.71
C ALA A 118 10.57 10.86 8.46
N ALA A 119 10.04 11.00 7.24
CA ALA A 119 9.05 12.04 6.90
C ALA A 119 7.76 11.91 7.73
N LEU A 120 7.44 10.67 8.14
CA LEU A 120 6.38 10.37 9.09
C LEU A 120 6.98 9.56 10.27
N PRO A 121 6.94 10.08 11.51
CA PRO A 121 7.41 9.33 12.66
C PRO A 121 6.70 7.99 12.80
N GLU A 122 7.46 6.93 13.11
CA GLU A 122 6.96 5.56 13.18
C GLU A 122 5.78 5.42 14.15
N ALA A 123 5.86 6.04 15.33
CA ALA A 123 4.77 6.06 16.30
C ALA A 123 3.44 6.62 15.72
N LYS A 124 3.53 7.66 14.87
CA LYS A 124 2.36 8.26 14.21
C LYS A 124 1.81 7.33 13.13
N ALA A 125 2.68 6.67 12.36
CA ALA A 125 2.28 5.66 11.38
C ALA A 125 1.58 4.46 12.05
N LEU A 126 2.15 3.95 13.15
CA LEU A 126 1.57 2.87 13.94
C LEU A 126 0.22 3.25 14.54
N GLY A 127 0.06 4.50 15.00
CA GLY A 127 -1.23 5.04 15.46
C GLY A 127 -2.32 4.95 14.39
N TYR A 128 -2.05 5.48 13.19
CA TYR A 128 -3.01 5.40 12.07
C TYR A 128 -3.31 3.96 11.64
N LEU A 129 -2.29 3.11 11.59
CA LEU A 129 -2.47 1.70 11.26
C LEU A 129 -3.34 1.00 12.31
N LYS A 130 -3.11 1.27 13.60
CA LYS A 130 -3.92 0.72 14.69
C LYS A 130 -5.37 1.14 14.56
N GLU A 131 -5.66 2.43 14.36
CA GLU A 131 -7.03 2.93 14.15
C GLU A 131 -7.71 2.26 12.96
N ARG A 132 -6.99 2.14 11.83
CA ARG A 132 -7.50 1.46 10.63
C ARG A 132 -7.74 -0.02 10.86
N HIS A 133 -6.86 -0.69 11.61
CA HIS A 133 -7.03 -2.11 11.96
C HIS A 133 -8.26 -2.31 12.86
N LEU A 134 -8.49 -1.42 13.82
CA LEU A 134 -9.67 -1.45 14.68
C LEU A 134 -10.96 -1.28 13.85
N ASP A 135 -11.05 -0.23 13.02
CA ASP A 135 -12.20 0.00 12.14
C ASP A 135 -12.45 -1.19 11.19
N MET A 136 -11.41 -1.70 10.54
CA MET A 136 -11.51 -2.84 9.63
C MET A 136 -11.97 -4.11 10.37
N SER A 137 -11.46 -4.37 11.57
CA SER A 137 -11.85 -5.54 12.36
C SER A 137 -13.34 -5.55 12.70
N LEU A 138 -13.91 -4.38 13.03
CA LEU A 138 -15.33 -4.24 13.33
C LEU A 138 -16.18 -4.48 12.08
N LYS A 139 -15.80 -3.85 10.95
CA LYS A 139 -16.48 -4.03 9.66
C LYS A 139 -16.47 -5.49 9.20
N LEU A 140 -15.34 -6.17 9.34
CA LEU A 140 -15.22 -7.59 8.98
C LEU A 140 -16.04 -8.48 9.92
N ALA A 141 -16.08 -8.19 11.21
CA ALA A 141 -16.89 -8.97 12.17
C ALA A 141 -18.38 -8.92 11.79
N PHE A 142 -18.92 -7.72 11.56
CA PHE A 142 -20.33 -7.55 11.19
C PHE A 142 -20.64 -7.98 9.76
N GLY A 143 -19.75 -7.72 8.79
CA GLY A 143 -19.94 -8.19 7.42
C GLY A 143 -20.01 -9.72 7.33
N ASN A 144 -19.14 -10.43 8.07
CA ASN A 144 -19.18 -11.88 8.14
C ASN A 144 -20.43 -12.40 8.87
N LEU A 145 -20.90 -11.70 9.91
CA LEU A 145 -22.15 -12.02 10.58
C LEU A 145 -23.33 -11.90 9.62
N ILE A 146 -23.45 -10.78 8.89
CA ILE A 146 -24.53 -10.57 7.90
C ILE A 146 -24.52 -11.68 6.86
N ASN A 147 -23.35 -11.98 6.28
CA ASN A 147 -23.21 -13.08 5.31
C ASN A 147 -23.70 -14.42 5.88
N ARG A 148 -23.38 -14.70 7.14
CA ARG A 148 -23.85 -15.91 7.82
C ARG A 148 -25.37 -15.92 7.98
N LEU A 149 -25.98 -14.82 8.41
CA LEU A 149 -27.43 -14.75 8.59
C LEU A 149 -28.19 -14.96 7.27
N VAL A 150 -27.66 -14.41 6.17
CA VAL A 150 -28.19 -14.66 4.82
C VAL A 150 -28.05 -16.14 4.45
N LEU A 151 -26.91 -16.78 4.73
CA LEU A 151 -26.71 -18.21 4.48
C LEU A 151 -27.59 -19.11 5.36
N GLU A 152 -27.99 -18.63 6.54
CA GLU A 152 -28.96 -19.28 7.42
C GLU A 152 -30.42 -19.08 6.94
N GLY A 153 -30.64 -18.34 5.86
CA GLY A 153 -31.93 -18.16 5.21
C GLY A 153 -32.80 -17.06 5.80
N LEU A 154 -32.23 -16.17 6.62
CA LEU A 154 -32.97 -15.03 7.15
C LEU A 154 -33.25 -14.01 6.05
N THR A 155 -34.42 -13.38 6.11
CA THR A 155 -34.80 -12.33 5.17
C THR A 155 -34.13 -11.00 5.52
N ASP A 156 -33.94 -10.13 4.53
CA ASP A 156 -33.36 -8.80 4.73
C ASP A 156 -34.13 -7.99 5.79
N ALA A 157 -35.46 -8.10 5.83
CA ALA A 157 -36.32 -7.46 6.82
C ALA A 157 -36.02 -7.98 8.24
N ASP A 158 -35.96 -9.30 8.42
CA ASP A 158 -35.64 -9.90 9.73
C ASP A 158 -34.22 -9.55 10.20
N ILE A 159 -33.25 -9.55 9.28
CA ILE A 159 -31.87 -9.14 9.61
C ILE A 159 -31.84 -7.68 10.03
N SER A 160 -32.51 -6.78 9.30
CA SER A 160 -32.55 -5.35 9.60
C SER A 160 -33.23 -5.06 10.93
N ASP A 161 -34.40 -5.65 11.17
CA ASP A 161 -35.24 -5.35 12.32
C ASP A 161 -34.73 -6.00 13.61
N ASN A 162 -34.04 -7.15 13.50
CA ASN A 162 -33.58 -7.95 14.65
C ASN A 162 -32.06 -8.14 14.71
N PHE A 163 -31.28 -7.27 14.06
CA PHE A 163 -29.83 -7.44 13.94
C PHE A 163 -29.11 -7.63 15.28
N GLU A 164 -29.43 -6.81 16.28
CA GLU A 164 -28.83 -6.88 17.62
C GLU A 164 -29.10 -8.24 18.28
N HIS A 165 -30.34 -8.73 18.17
CA HIS A 165 -30.71 -10.03 18.70
C HIS A 165 -29.89 -11.15 18.06
N HIS A 166 -29.79 -11.14 16.73
CA HIS A 166 -29.02 -12.13 15.98
C HIS A 166 -27.54 -12.08 16.31
N ALA A 167 -26.95 -10.88 16.41
CA ALA A 167 -25.56 -10.68 16.81
C ALA A 167 -25.29 -11.24 18.21
N ARG A 168 -26.13 -10.87 19.19
CA ARG A 168 -25.99 -11.35 20.57
C ARG A 168 -26.12 -12.86 20.67
N LYS A 169 -27.14 -13.43 20.02
CA LYS A 169 -27.36 -14.89 20.01
C LYS A 169 -26.14 -15.62 19.49
N ARG A 170 -25.59 -15.21 18.35
CA ARG A 170 -24.41 -15.86 17.74
C ARG A 170 -23.14 -15.66 18.55
N ALA A 171 -22.97 -14.51 19.20
CA ALA A 171 -21.88 -14.29 20.13
C ALA A 171 -21.95 -15.26 21.33
N LEU A 172 -23.13 -15.43 21.92
CA LEU A 172 -23.36 -16.36 23.03
C LEU A 172 -23.19 -17.82 22.59
N ASP A 173 -23.76 -18.21 21.45
CA ASP A 173 -23.60 -19.55 20.87
C ASP A 173 -22.11 -19.87 20.68
N TYR A 174 -21.33 -18.95 20.10
CA TYR A 174 -19.90 -19.14 19.88
C TYR A 174 -19.09 -19.17 21.19
N LEU A 175 -19.41 -18.29 22.15
CA LEU A 175 -18.80 -18.32 23.49
C LEU A 175 -19.02 -19.67 24.17
N GLY A 176 -20.21 -20.26 24.02
CA GLY A 176 -20.51 -21.61 24.52
C GLY A 176 -19.64 -22.72 23.92
N THR A 177 -18.99 -22.50 22.77
CA THR A 177 -18.06 -23.45 22.14
C THR A 177 -16.60 -23.29 22.57
N LEU A 178 -16.28 -22.21 23.29
CA LEU A 178 -14.93 -21.90 23.75
C LEU A 178 -14.77 -22.36 25.20
N ASP A 179 -13.84 -23.29 25.42
CA ASP A 179 -13.29 -23.54 26.75
C ASP A 179 -12.19 -22.49 27.07
N GLY A 180 -11.72 -22.50 28.32
CA GLY A 180 -10.68 -21.57 28.79
C GLY A 180 -9.39 -21.68 27.96
N GLU A 181 -8.94 -22.89 27.68
CA GLU A 181 -7.70 -23.13 26.92
C GLU A 181 -7.78 -22.61 25.48
N ARG A 182 -8.92 -22.82 24.79
CA ARG A 182 -9.15 -22.32 23.43
C ARG A 182 -9.25 -20.81 23.39
N LEU A 183 -9.88 -20.20 24.40
CA LEU A 183 -9.95 -18.75 24.51
C LEU A 183 -8.54 -18.16 24.70
N ASP A 184 -7.76 -18.72 25.62
CA ASP A 184 -6.39 -18.27 25.88
C ASP A 184 -5.49 -18.42 24.66
N ALA A 185 -5.57 -19.55 23.96
CA ALA A 185 -4.83 -19.76 22.71
C ALA A 185 -5.21 -18.76 21.61
N LYS A 186 -6.48 -18.35 21.53
CA LYS A 186 -6.94 -17.31 20.59
C LYS A 186 -6.46 -15.93 21.01
N LEU A 187 -6.50 -15.61 22.29
CA LEU A 187 -5.99 -14.35 22.84
C LEU A 187 -4.49 -14.21 22.61
N GLN A 188 -3.72 -15.26 22.85
CA GLN A 188 -2.27 -15.24 22.61
C GLN A 188 -1.97 -14.98 21.13
N LYS A 189 -2.62 -15.71 20.21
CA LYS A 189 -2.47 -15.46 18.76
C LYS A 189 -2.87 -14.04 18.35
N ALA A 190 -3.87 -13.47 19.01
CA ALA A 190 -4.27 -12.08 18.75
C ALA A 190 -3.22 -11.09 19.27
N ARG A 191 -2.63 -11.34 20.45
CA ARG A 191 -1.53 -10.54 21.01
C ARG A 191 -0.29 -10.62 20.14
N ASP A 192 0.12 -11.81 19.71
CA ASP A 192 1.31 -11.98 18.85
C ASP A 192 1.14 -11.19 17.53
N ARG A 193 -0.05 -11.19 16.95
CA ARG A 193 -0.34 -10.39 15.74
C ARG A 193 -0.38 -8.89 16.00
N ALA A 194 -0.75 -8.48 17.20
CA ALA A 194 -0.90 -7.09 17.61
C ALA A 194 0.34 -6.52 18.30
N GLU A 195 1.38 -7.32 18.54
CA GLU A 195 2.59 -6.96 19.29
C GLU A 195 3.21 -5.65 18.80
N VAL A 196 3.29 -5.47 17.48
CA VAL A 196 3.79 -4.26 16.82
C VAL A 196 3.05 -2.97 17.22
N PHE A 197 1.80 -3.07 17.68
CA PHE A 197 0.98 -1.95 18.14
C PHE A 197 0.93 -1.80 19.67
N LEU A 198 1.33 -2.84 20.41
CA LEU A 198 1.22 -2.91 21.87
C LEU A 198 2.54 -2.54 22.56
N THR A 199 3.66 -2.86 21.93
CA THR A 199 5.02 -2.50 22.37
C THR A 199 5.71 -1.73 21.25
N PRO A 200 5.39 -0.44 21.05
CA PRO A 200 6.12 0.39 20.10
C PRO A 200 7.59 0.48 20.53
N SER A 201 8.50 0.24 19.58
CA SER A 201 9.96 0.30 19.77
C SER A 201 10.46 1.73 19.97
#